data_AF-A0A225NMX3-F1
#
_entry.id   AF-A0A225NMX3-F1
#
_cell.length_a   1.000
_cell.length_b   1.000
_cell.length_c   1.000
_cell.angle_alpha   90.00
_cell.angle_beta   90.00
_cell.angle_gamma   90.00
#
_symmetry.space_group_name_H-M   'P 1'
#
loop_
_entity.id
_entity.type
_entity.pdbx_description
1 polymer ?
#
loop_
_entity_poly.entity_id
_entity_poly.type
_entity_poly.pdbx_seq_one_letter_code
_entity_poly.pdbx_strand_id
1 'polypeptide(L)' 'MTHTQNFTPAEDLDKALAAIIRTHGLARVLLAAIGARLNAPPGRTPRRRRPEPKGLSNHLRRDIGLPPVRTPPSHFARFR' A
#
# COMPACT_ATOMS: atom_id res chain seq x y z
N MET A 1 12.82 30.51 -0.34
CA MET A 1 13.91 29.65 -0.84
C MET A 1 13.59 28.22 -0.42
N THR A 2 12.94 27.45 -1.29
CA THR A 2 12.49 26.08 -1.01
C THR A 2 13.64 25.11 -1.23
N HIS A 3 14.10 24.48 -0.15
CA HIS A 3 15.17 23.49 -0.17
C HIS A 3 14.61 22.17 -0.75
N THR A 4 14.82 21.95 -2.05
CA THR A 4 14.48 20.69 -2.72
C THR A 4 15.47 19.63 -2.27
N GLN A 5 15.14 18.88 -1.22
CA GLN A 5 15.95 17.73 -0.83
C GLN A 5 15.76 16.62 -1.87
N ASN A 6 16.77 16.46 -2.72
CA ASN A 6 16.89 15.35 -3.65
C ASN A 6 17.22 14.08 -2.86
N PHE A 7 16.20 13.42 -2.31
CA PHE A 7 16.36 12.09 -1.75
C PHE A 7 16.64 11.13 -2.89
N THR A 8 17.87 10.62 -2.97
CA THR A 8 18.17 9.52 -3.90
C THR A 8 17.53 8.26 -3.33
N PRO A 9 16.69 7.54 -4.10
CA PRO A 9 15.93 6.40 -3.57
C PRO A 9 16.83 5.26 -3.06
N ALA A 10 18.10 5.22 -3.47
CA ALA A 10 19.09 4.29 -2.96
C ALA A 10 19.51 4.61 -1.51
N GLU A 11 19.71 5.88 -1.17
CA GLU A 11 20.15 6.29 0.17
C GLU A 11 19.06 6.02 1.23
N ASP A 12 17.79 6.19 0.86
CA ASP A 12 16.65 5.87 1.72
C ASP A 12 16.51 4.35 1.93
N LEU A 13 16.79 3.56 0.90
CA LEU A 13 16.77 2.11 0.98
C LEU A 13 17.86 1.59 1.94
N ASP A 14 19.07 2.12 1.83
CA ASP A 14 20.19 1.73 2.70
C ASP A 14 19.90 2.07 4.17
N LYS A 15 19.36 3.26 4.44
CA LYS A 15 18.93 3.66 5.79
C LYS A 15 17.83 2.74 6.33
N ALA A 16 16.85 2.39 5.51
CA ALA A 16 15.77 1.48 5.90
C ALA A 16 16.30 0.06 6.19
N LEU A 17 17.20 -0.47 5.35
CA LEU A 17 17.82 -1.77 5.56
C LEU A 17 18.67 -1.78 6.83
N ALA A 18 19.47 -0.74 7.06
CA ALA A 18 20.25 -0.59 8.28
C ALA A 18 19.37 -0.59 9.54
N ALA A 19 18.22 0.10 9.51
CA ALA A 19 17.28 0.12 10.62
C ALA A 19 16.66 -1.27 10.89
N ILE A 20 16.28 -2.00 9.83
CA ILE A 20 15.73 -3.35 9.94
C ILE A 20 16.77 -4.33 10.50
N ILE A 21 18.00 -4.27 9.99
CA ILE A 21 19.14 -5.09 10.45
C ILE A 21 19.44 -4.79 11.91
N ARG A 22 19.48 -3.51 12.32
CA ARG A 22 19.71 -3.12 13.71
C ARG A 22 18.64 -3.67 14.65
N THR A 23 17.39 -3.71 14.20
CA THR A 23 16.25 -4.16 15.02
C THR A 23 16.19 -5.68 15.15
N HIS A 24 16.49 -6.42 14.08
CA HIS A 24 16.26 -7.87 14.02
C HIS A 24 17.54 -8.72 13.97
N GLY A 25 18.69 -8.09 13.74
CA GLY A 25 19.98 -8.75 13.51
C GLY A 25 20.15 -9.23 12.05
N LEU A 26 21.39 -9.17 11.56
CA LEU A 26 21.72 -9.50 10.16
C LEU A 26 21.33 -10.94 9.78
N ALA A 27 21.58 -11.92 10.67
CA ALA A 27 21.30 -13.32 10.40
C ALA A 27 19.80 -13.59 10.13
N ARG A 28 18.91 -12.95 10.90
CA ARG A 28 17.45 -13.10 10.72
C ARG A 28 16.97 -12.45 9.42
N VAL A 29 17.51 -11.26 9.11
CA VAL A 29 17.19 -10.56 7.85
C VAL A 29 17.65 -11.38 6.64
N LEU A 30 18.85 -11.97 6.70
CA LEU A 30 19.37 -12.81 5.62
C LEU A 30 18.52 -14.07 5.41
N LEU A 31 18.16 -14.78 6.49
CA LEU A 31 17.27 -15.95 6.41
C LEU A 31 15.89 -15.59 5.85
N ALA A 32 15.32 -14.45 6.26
CA ALA A 32 14.04 -13.96 5.74
C ALA A 32 14.13 -13.63 4.23
N ALA A 33 15.23 -13.00 3.79
CA ALA A 33 15.45 -12.67 2.40
C ALA A 33 15.60 -13.94 1.53
N ILE A 34 16.36 -14.93 2.01
CA ILE A 34 16.50 -16.22 1.34
C ILE A 34 15.14 -16.95 1.30
N GLY A 35 14.43 -17.01 2.42
CA GLY A 35 13.10 -17.61 2.51
C GLY A 35 12.09 -16.95 1.57
N ALA A 36 12.12 -15.62 1.45
CA ALA A 36 11.27 -14.88 0.51
C ALA A 36 11.60 -15.22 -0.95
N ARG A 37 12.90 -15.39 -1.28
CA ARG A 37 13.32 -15.76 -2.64
C ARG A 37 12.96 -17.20 -2.99
N LEU A 38 13.13 -18.14 -2.07
CA LEU A 38 12.87 -19.57 -2.30
C LEU A 38 11.38 -19.91 -2.28
N ASN A 39 10.60 -19.25 -1.43
CA ASN A 39 9.16 -19.53 -1.29
C ASN A 39 8.28 -18.63 -2.16
N ALA A 40 8.87 -17.76 -3.00
CA ALA A 40 8.10 -16.98 -3.96
C ALA A 40 7.56 -17.91 -5.06
N PRO A 41 6.23 -18.12 -5.18
CA PRO A 41 5.70 -18.92 -6.26
C PRO A 41 6.01 -18.24 -7.60
N PRO A 42 6.42 -18.99 -8.64
CA PRO A 42 6.67 -18.41 -9.96
C PRO A 42 5.41 -17.68 -10.44
N GLY A 43 5.55 -16.38 -10.71
CA GLY A 43 4.46 -15.50 -11.18
C GLY A 43 3.71 -14.71 -10.09
N ARG A 44 4.04 -14.87 -8.80
CA ARG A 44 3.44 -14.04 -7.74
C ARG A 44 4.20 -12.72 -7.63
N THR A 45 3.82 -11.72 -8.45
CA THR A 45 4.11 -10.33 -8.10
C THR A 45 3.57 -10.08 -6.70
N PRO A 46 4.32 -9.39 -5.80
CA PRO A 46 3.77 -9.02 -4.51
C PRO A 46 2.44 -8.31 -4.78
N ARG A 47 1.34 -8.91 -4.31
CA ARG A 47 0.00 -8.39 -4.52
C ARG A 47 -0.05 -7.07 -3.80
N ARG A 48 0.36 -5.99 -4.49
CA ARG A 48 0.16 -4.60 -4.07
C ARG A 48 -1.31 -4.56 -3.73
N ARG A 49 -1.65 -4.47 -2.44
CA ARG A 49 -3.03 -4.37 -2.01
C ARG A 49 -3.55 -3.13 -2.73
N ARG A 50 -4.29 -3.33 -3.83
CA ARG A 50 -4.98 -2.22 -4.47
C ARG A 50 -5.90 -1.69 -3.38
N PRO A 51 -5.78 -0.41 -2.98
CA PRO A 51 -6.72 0.15 -2.02
C PRO A 51 -8.11 -0.10 -2.59
N GLU A 52 -8.92 -0.90 -1.91
CA GLU A 52 -10.28 -1.15 -2.35
C GLU A 52 -11.02 0.20 -2.25
N PRO A 53 -11.65 0.69 -3.33
CA PRO A 53 -12.32 1.99 -3.35
C PRO A 53 -13.62 2.02 -2.54
N LYS A 54 -13.81 1.06 -1.62
CA LYS A 54 -14.99 0.93 -0.76
C LYS A 54 -15.17 2.12 0.20
N GLY A 55 -14.10 2.86 0.49
CA GLY A 55 -14.14 4.07 1.32
C GLY A 55 -14.29 5.39 0.55
N LEU A 56 -14.35 5.37 -0.80
CA LEU A 56 -14.47 6.60 -1.59
C LEU A 56 -15.93 7.05 -1.67
N SER A 57 -16.17 8.35 -1.43
CA SER A 57 -17.47 8.97 -1.69
C SER A 57 -17.80 8.95 -3.18
N ASN A 58 -19.09 9.03 -3.54
CA ASN A 58 -19.51 9.02 -4.94
C ASN A 58 -18.94 10.19 -5.77
N HIS A 59 -18.65 11.32 -5.14
CA HIS A 59 -17.96 12.44 -5.78
C HIS A 59 -16.53 12.04 -6.17
N LEU A 60 -15.74 11.54 -5.21
CA LEU A 60 -14.36 11.11 -5.45
C LEU A 60 -14.27 9.97 -6.47
N ARG A 61 -15.27 9.08 -6.51
CA ARG A 61 -15.36 8.01 -7.52
C ARG A 61 -15.55 8.58 -8.92
N ARG A 62 -16.39 9.60 -9.09
CA ARG A 62 -16.59 10.28 -10.37
C ARG A 62 -15.30 10.92 -10.87
N ASP A 63 -14.55 11.57 -9.98
CA ASP A 63 -13.31 12.28 -10.33
C ASP A 63 -12.22 11.34 -10.89
N ILE A 64 -12.26 10.06 -10.53
CA ILE A 64 -11.33 9.03 -11.01
C ILE A 64 -11.96 8.04 -12.01
N GLY A 65 -13.16 8.33 -12.51
CA GLY A 65 -13.85 7.50 -13.51
C GLY A 65 -14.42 6.18 -12.99
N LEU A 66 -14.57 6.00 -11.67
CA LEU A 66 -15.24 4.85 -11.09
C LEU A 66 -16.77 5.03 -11.06
N PRO A 67 -17.56 3.95 -11.26
CA PRO A 67 -19.01 4.01 -11.13
C PRO A 67 -19.42 4.31 -9.69
N PRO A 68 -20.52 5.05 -9.45
CA PRO A 68 -21.00 5.33 -8.10
C PRO A 68 -21.43 4.05 -7.37
N VAL A 69 -21.29 4.04 -6.04
CA VAL A 69 -21.88 2.98 -5.20
C VAL A 69 -23.37 3.29 -5.05
N ARG A 70 -24.22 2.29 -5.31
CA ARG A 70 -25.66 2.38 -5.05
C ARG A 70 -25.88 2.34 -3.54
N THR A 71 -26.20 3.48 -2.95
CA THR A 71 -26.70 3.53 -1.58
C THR A 71 -28.14 3.02 -1.58
N PRO A 72 -28.49 1.94 -0.86
CA PRO A 72 -29.87 1.53 -0.72
C PRO A 72 -30.68 2.67 -0.08
N PRO A 73 -31.95 2.86 -0.48
CA PRO A 73 -32.77 3.93 0.07
C PRO A 73 -32.84 3.78 1.60
N SER A 74 -32.61 4.87 2.32
CA SER A 74 -32.73 4.89 3.77
C SER A 74 -34.18 4.52 4.15
N HIS A 75 -34.34 3.54 5.03
CA HIS A 75 -35.64 3.01 5.47
C HIS A 75 -36.61 4.07 6.03
N PHE A 76 -36.11 5.26 6.35
CA PHE A 76 -36.87 6.43 6.82
C PHE A 76 -37.68 7.17 5.75
N ALA A 77 -37.54 6.85 4.46
CA ALA A 77 -38.32 7.49 3.39
C ALA A 77 -39.78 6.99 3.27
N ARG A 78 -40.24 6.11 4.18
CA ARG A 78 -41.58 5.50 4.14
C ARG A 78 -42.66 6.23 4.95
N PHE A 79 -42.34 7.33 5.62
CA PHE A 79 -43.31 8.10 6.41
C PHE A 79 -43.30 9.57 5.98
N ARG A 80 -43.96 9.87 4.87
CA ARG A 80 -44.49 11.21 4.58
C ARG A 80 -45.79 11.10 3.82
#